data_AF-A0A316EQQ6-F1
#
_entry.id   AF-A0A316EQQ6-F1
#
_cell.length_a   1.000
_cell.length_b   1.000
_cell.length_c   1.000
_cell.angle_alpha   90.00
_cell.angle_beta   90.00
_cell.angle_gamma   90.00
#
_symmetry.space_group_name_H-M   'P 1'
#
loop_
_entity.id
_entity.type
_entity.pdbx_description
1 polymer ?
#
loop_
_entity_poly.entity_id
_entity_poly.type
_entity_poly.pdbx_seq_one_letter_code
_entity_poly.pdbx_strand_id
1 'polypeptide(L)'
;MSDKPIRVSHVAVPGTLSVLKLKSHLRTTIGNLAAEGPEDEILLVKVLVPRALGLKAGERFFDKVLQQIVGDDKRVRRVSVEFVDGDITPEVIAASEARVQAEVAQYGHLLQDADDASQ
;
A
#
# COMPACT_ATOMS: atom_id res chain seq x y z
N MET A 1 -9.47 4.90 -25.24
CA MET A 1 -8.86 5.44 -24.02
C MET A 1 -9.72 4.95 -22.89
N SER A 2 -9.29 3.89 -22.21
CA SER A 2 -10.06 3.30 -21.12
C SER A 2 -9.47 3.82 -19.83
N ASP A 3 -10.30 4.48 -19.02
CA ASP A 3 -9.97 4.76 -17.62
C ASP A 3 -9.50 3.46 -16.97
N LYS A 4 -8.23 3.41 -16.56
CA LYS A 4 -7.73 2.26 -15.81
C LYS A 4 -8.45 2.25 -14.47
N PRO A 5 -9.11 1.13 -14.09
CA PRO A 5 -9.74 1.04 -12.79
C PRO A 5 -8.70 1.20 -11.68
N ILE A 6 -9.04 1.95 -10.64
CA ILE A 6 -8.19 2.09 -9.45
C ILE A 6 -8.67 1.08 -8.41
N ARG A 7 -7.79 0.15 -8.02
CA ARG A 7 -8.03 -0.78 -6.93
C ARG A 7 -7.24 -0.35 -5.71
N VAL A 8 -7.94 -0.16 -4.60
CA VAL A 8 -7.31 0.11 -3.29
C VAL A 8 -7.29 -1.19 -2.48
N SER A 9 -6.13 -1.55 -1.94
CA SER A 9 -5.97 -2.70 -1.05
C SER A 9 -5.29 -2.30 0.26
N HIS A 10 -5.71 -2.91 1.36
CA HIS A 10 -5.16 -2.65 2.69
C HIS A 10 -4.36 -3.86 3.19
N VAL A 11 -3.21 -3.60 3.80
CA VAL A 11 -2.36 -4.61 4.43
C VAL A 11 -2.20 -4.26 5.90
N ALA A 12 -2.75 -5.08 6.78
CA ALA A 12 -2.56 -4.96 8.22
C ALA A 12 -1.31 -5.74 8.64
N VAL A 13 -0.32 -5.06 9.21
CA VAL A 13 0.89 -5.71 9.75
C VAL A 13 0.63 -6.17 11.19
N PRO A 14 0.77 -7.47 11.51
CA PRO A 14 0.60 -7.94 12.88
C PRO A 14 1.60 -7.27 13.84
N GLY A 15 1.13 -6.76 14.97
CA GLY A 15 2.00 -6.11 15.97
C GLY A 15 3.02 -7.04 16.63
N THR A 16 2.77 -8.35 16.57
CA THR A 16 3.69 -9.41 17.04
C THR A 16 4.74 -9.79 15.99
N LEU A 17 4.67 -9.24 14.77
CA LEU A 17 5.64 -9.54 13.71
C LEU A 17 7.01 -8.94 14.06
N SER A 18 8.07 -9.72 13.87
CA SER A 18 9.43 -9.21 14.04
C SER A 18 9.87 -8.37 12.84
N VAL A 19 10.73 -7.38 13.09
CA VAL A 19 11.33 -6.53 12.04
C VAL A 19 12.05 -7.38 10.97
N LEU A 20 12.70 -8.46 11.37
CA LEU A 20 13.38 -9.40 10.46
C LEU A 20 12.42 -10.06 9.45
N LYS A 21 11.18 -10.36 9.88
CA LYS A 21 10.16 -10.97 9.03
C LYS A 21 9.34 -9.95 8.25
N LEU A 22 9.36 -8.69 8.67
CA LEU A 22 8.55 -7.61 8.10
C LEU A 22 8.78 -7.44 6.60
N LYS A 23 10.04 -7.46 6.13
CA LYS A 23 10.36 -7.33 4.70
C LYS A 23 9.72 -8.46 3.89
N SER A 24 9.90 -9.71 4.34
CA SER A 24 9.36 -10.87 3.64
C SER A 24 7.84 -10.83 3.63
N HIS A 25 7.22 -10.48 4.75
CA HIS A 25 5.78 -10.34 4.87
C HIS A 25 5.22 -9.31 3.89
N LEU A 26 5.79 -8.09 3.86
CA LEU A 26 5.36 -7.04 2.94
C LEU A 26 5.51 -7.47 1.47
N ARG A 27 6.65 -8.06 1.09
CA ARG A 27 6.85 -8.54 -0.29
C ARG A 27 5.81 -9.57 -0.69
N THR A 28 5.58 -10.58 0.16
CA THR A 28 4.63 -11.65 -0.14
C THR A 28 3.20 -11.13 -0.19
N THR A 29 2.76 -10.39 0.83
CA THR A 29 1.37 -9.91 0.90
C THR A 29 1.06 -8.94 -0.23
N ILE A 30 1.96 -8.00 -0.53
CA ILE A 30 1.74 -7.03 -1.62
C ILE A 30 1.81 -7.71 -2.99
N GLY A 31 2.76 -8.63 -3.20
CA GLY A 31 2.84 -9.40 -4.43
C GLY A 31 1.60 -10.25 -4.69
N ASN A 32 1.03 -10.85 -3.64
CA ASN A 32 -0.23 -11.60 -3.75
C ASN A 32 -1.40 -10.69 -4.15
N LEU A 33 -1.53 -9.52 -3.51
CA LEU A 33 -2.57 -8.53 -3.88
C LEU A 33 -2.47 -8.10 -5.34
N ALA A 34 -1.24 -7.87 -5.82
CA ALA A 34 -0.97 -7.54 -7.22
C ALA A 34 -1.27 -8.68 -8.18
N ALA A 35 -1.12 -9.94 -7.75
CA ALA A 35 -1.44 -11.10 -8.57
C ALA A 35 -2.94 -11.40 -8.67
N GLU A 36 -3.75 -10.95 -7.71
CA GLU A 36 -5.21 -11.12 -7.71
C GLU A 36 -5.95 -10.17 -8.66
N GLY A 37 -5.28 -9.10 -9.10
CA GLY A 37 -5.87 -8.04 -9.91
C GLY A 37 -5.70 -8.23 -11.42
N PRO A 38 -6.56 -7.61 -12.25
CA PRO A 38 -6.31 -7.48 -13.68
C PRO A 38 -5.02 -6.70 -13.97
N GLU A 39 -4.32 -7.06 -15.05
CA GLU A 39 -3.02 -6.45 -15.38
C GLU A 39 -3.11 -4.95 -15.77
N ASP A 40 -4.30 -4.46 -16.10
CA ASP A 40 -4.54 -3.09 -16.57
C ASP A 40 -5.27 -2.21 -15.53
N GLU A 41 -4.99 -2.43 -14.24
CA GLU A 41 -5.47 -1.60 -13.14
C GLU A 41 -4.35 -0.82 -12.44
N ILE A 42 -4.73 0.27 -11.76
CA ILE A 42 -3.83 0.99 -10.86
C ILE A 42 -4.03 0.43 -9.46
N LEU A 43 -3.06 -0.33 -8.96
CA LEU A 43 -3.08 -0.83 -7.59
C LEU A 43 -2.45 0.18 -6.62
N LEU A 44 -3.28 0.66 -5.69
CA LEU A 44 -2.86 1.47 -4.54
C LEU A 44 -2.89 0.59 -3.28
N VAL A 45 -1.73 0.43 -2.64
CA VAL A 45 -1.63 -0.37 -1.42
C VAL A 45 -1.40 0.53 -0.20
N LYS A 46 -2.26 0.39 0.80
CA LYS A 46 -2.15 1.06 2.08
C LYS A 46 -1.71 0.06 3.15
N VAL A 47 -0.50 0.23 3.67
CA VAL A 47 0.08 -0.64 4.69
C VAL A 47 -0.12 0.01 6.06
N LEU A 48 -0.94 -0.61 6.89
CA LEU A 48 -1.14 -0.23 8.28
C LEU A 48 -0.09 -0.93 9.13
N VAL A 49 0.66 -0.15 9.92
CA VAL A 49 1.76 -0.65 10.75
C VAL A 49 1.60 -0.15 12.18
N PRO A 50 1.67 -1.01 13.21
CA PRO A 50 1.68 -0.55 14.59
C PRO A 50 2.90 0.35 14.84
N ARG A 51 2.69 1.54 15.42
CA ARG A 51 3.74 2.56 15.59
C ARG A 51 4.97 2.01 16.31
N ALA A 52 4.77 1.18 17.33
CA ALA A 52 5.87 0.55 18.07
C ALA A 52 6.76 -0.33 17.17
N LEU A 53 6.17 -1.04 16.20
CA LEU A 53 6.92 -1.82 15.20
C LEU A 53 7.58 -0.90 14.17
N GLY A 54 6.86 0.15 13.75
CA GLY A 54 7.37 1.18 12.85
C GLY A 54 8.66 1.83 13.37
N LEU A 55 8.65 2.26 14.62
CA LEU A 55 9.81 2.85 15.31
C LEU A 55 10.98 1.86 15.42
N LYS A 56 10.70 0.58 15.69
CA LYS A 56 11.75 -0.46 15.75
C LYS A 56 12.39 -0.74 14.41
N ALA A 57 11.62 -0.74 13.33
CA ALA A 57 12.12 -0.97 11.98
C ALA A 57 12.82 0.28 11.40
N GLY A 58 12.33 1.47 11.75
CA GLY A 58 12.79 2.76 11.26
C GLY A 58 12.18 3.13 9.91
N GLU A 59 11.92 4.42 9.68
CA GLU A 59 11.27 4.93 8.47
C GLU A 59 12.03 4.53 7.19
N ARG A 60 13.36 4.65 7.20
CA ARG A 60 14.23 4.24 6.07
C ARG A 60 14.06 2.79 5.66
N PHE A 61 13.70 1.89 6.58
CA PHE A 61 13.43 0.50 6.26
C PHE A 61 12.20 0.40 5.34
N PHE A 62 11.11 1.09 5.71
CA PHE A 62 9.89 1.08 4.90
C PHE A 62 10.13 1.73 3.55
N ASP A 63 10.77 2.89 3.51
CA ASP A 63 11.08 3.57 2.24
C ASP A 63 11.81 2.64 1.28
N LYS A 64 12.89 2.00 1.77
CA LYS A 64 13.69 1.09 0.93
C LYS A 64 12.90 -0.15 0.51
N VAL A 65 12.16 -0.78 1.41
CA VAL A 65 11.41 -2.00 1.11
C VAL A 65 10.27 -1.71 0.13
N LEU A 66 9.55 -0.61 0.32
CA LEU A 66 8.43 -0.25 -0.54
C LEU A 66 8.89 0.22 -1.93
N GLN A 67 9.98 0.99 -2.00
CA GLN A 67 10.61 1.32 -3.28
C GLN A 67 11.04 0.06 -4.04
N GLN A 68 11.61 -0.94 -3.34
CA GLN A 68 11.95 -2.22 -3.96
C GLN A 68 10.71 -2.94 -4.49
N ILE A 69 9.59 -2.95 -3.74
CA ILE A 69 8.37 -3.63 -4.16
C ILE A 69 7.75 -2.96 -5.40
N VAL A 70 7.66 -1.63 -5.41
CA VAL A 70 7.17 -0.86 -6.57
C VAL A 70 8.08 -1.04 -7.79
N GLY A 71 9.39 -1.11 -7.59
CA GLY A 71 10.34 -1.37 -8.67
C GLY A 71 10.31 -2.79 -9.22
N ASP A 72 10.05 -3.79 -8.36
CA ASP A 72 10.06 -5.21 -8.72
C ASP A 72 8.74 -5.65 -9.41
N ASP A 73 7.59 -5.05 -9.08
CA ASP A 73 6.29 -5.43 -9.65
C ASP A 73 5.57 -4.24 -10.30
N LYS A 74 5.53 -4.24 -11.65
CA LYS A 74 4.90 -3.18 -12.46
C LYS A 74 3.40 -3.00 -12.21
N ARG A 75 2.74 -3.99 -11.60
CA ARG A 75 1.32 -3.90 -11.23
C ARG A 75 1.11 -3.08 -9.96
N VAL A 76 2.14 -2.92 -9.14
CA VAL A 76 2.09 -2.10 -7.92
C VAL A 76 2.47 -0.66 -8.26
N ARG A 77 1.47 0.20 -8.43
CA ARG A 77 1.71 1.60 -8.83
C ARG A 77 2.08 2.49 -7.65
N ARG A 78 1.47 2.29 -6.49
CA ARG A 78 1.78 3.09 -5.30
C ARG A 78 1.58 2.28 -4.03
N VAL A 79 2.53 2.40 -3.12
CA VAL A 79 2.41 1.88 -1.76
C VAL A 79 2.62 3.03 -0.79
N SER A 80 1.78 3.11 0.23
CA SER A 80 1.92 4.08 1.32
C SER A 80 1.81 3.38 2.67
N VAL A 81 2.51 3.92 3.67
CA VAL A 81 2.46 3.42 5.05
C VAL A 81 1.63 4.38 5.89
N GLU A 82 0.85 3.81 6.79
CA GLU A 82 0.21 4.53 7.86
C GLU A 82 0.57 3.87 9.20
N PHE A 83 1.14 4.68 10.10
CA PHE A 83 1.47 4.24 11.44
C PHE A 83 0.27 4.43 12.36
N VAL A 84 -0.17 3.32 12.95
CA VAL A 84 -1.32 3.27 13.85
C VAL A 84 -0.83 3.17 15.29
N ASP A 85 -1.42 3.97 16.17
CA ASP A 85 -1.20 3.84 17.61
C ASP A 85 -2.03 2.67 18.17
N GLY A 86 -1.33 1.65 18.68
CA GLY A 86 -1.96 0.43 19.21
C GLY A 86 -2.09 -0.70 18.19
N ASP A 87 -3.04 -1.60 18.44
CA ASP A 87 -3.31 -2.75 17.58
C ASP A 87 -4.11 -2.34 16.34
N ILE A 88 -3.87 -3.04 15.22
CA ILE A 88 -4.67 -2.84 14.00
C ILE A 88 -5.94 -3.69 14.13
N THR A 89 -7.03 -3.02 14.45
CA THR A 89 -8.36 -3.63 14.54
C THR A 89 -9.16 -3.42 13.25
N PRO A 90 -10.25 -4.18 13.02
CA PRO A 90 -11.13 -3.97 11.87
C PRO A 90 -11.67 -2.53 11.76
N GLU A 91 -11.93 -1.86 12.90
CA GLU A 91 -12.41 -0.47 12.91
C GLU A 91 -11.33 0.50 12.38
N VAL A 92 -10.06 0.27 12.72
CA VAL A 92 -8.94 1.07 12.20
C VAL A 92 -8.79 0.88 10.70
N ILE A 93 -8.95 -0.36 10.22
CA ILE A 93 -8.90 -0.68 8.79
C ILE A 93 -10.04 0.04 8.06
N ALA A 94 -11.27 -0.05 8.57
CA ALA A 94 -12.44 0.62 7.97
C ALA A 94 -12.28 2.16 7.95
N ALA A 95 -11.71 2.74 9.02
CA ALA A 95 -11.45 4.17 9.07
C ALA A 95 -10.37 4.61 8.06
N SER A 96 -9.32 3.79 7.88
CA SER A 96 -8.31 4.01 6.83
C SER A 96 -8.95 3.89 5.43
N GLU A 97 -9.77 2.85 5.21
CA GLU A 97 -10.48 2.64 3.95
C GLU A 97 -11.34 3.85 3.57
N ALA A 98 -12.13 4.36 4.52
CA ALA A 98 -12.97 5.53 4.28
C ALA A 98 -12.14 6.77 3.90
N ARG A 99 -10.99 7.00 4.54
CA ARG A 99 -10.08 8.10 4.19
C ARG A 99 -9.50 7.93 2.79
N VAL A 100 -8.98 6.75 2.48
CA VAL A 100 -8.36 6.48 1.18
C VAL A 100 -9.40 6.55 0.05
N GLN A 101 -10.62 6.06 0.27
CA GLN A 101 -11.70 6.20 -0.71
C GLN A 101 -12.05 7.67 -0.97
N ALA A 102 -12.10 8.51 0.07
CA ALA A 102 -12.31 9.94 -0.09
C ALA A 102 -11.16 10.60 -0.88
N GLU A 103 -9.91 10.24 -0.60
CA GLU A 103 -8.74 10.73 -1.35
C GLU A 103 -8.78 10.29 -2.82
N VAL A 104 -9.15 9.03 -3.10
CA VAL A 104 -9.28 8.53 -4.49
C VAL A 104 -10.44 9.21 -5.21
N ALA A 105 -11.57 9.44 -4.53
CA ALA A 105 -12.69 10.17 -5.12
C ALA A 105 -12.30 11.62 -5.45
N GLN A 106 -11.46 12.25 -4.64
CA GLN A 106 -11.04 13.63 -4.82
C GLN A 106 -9.89 13.77 -5.84
N TYR A 107 -8.91 12.86 -5.82
CA TYR A 107 -7.63 13.00 -6.53
C TYR A 107 -7.30 11.85 -7.48
N GLY A 108 -8.17 10.85 -7.61
CA GLY A 108 -7.93 9.65 -8.43
C GLY A 108 -7.66 9.96 -9.89
N HIS A 109 -8.28 11.02 -10.43
CA HIS A 109 -8.04 11.51 -11.79
C HIS A 109 -6.56 11.89 -12.04
N LEU A 110 -5.87 12.44 -11.04
CA LEU A 110 -4.45 12.80 -11.15
C LEU A 110 -3.53 11.58 -11.29
N LEU A 111 -3.98 10.41 -10.82
CA LEU A 111 -3.23 9.16 -10.96
C LEU A 111 -3.37 8.57 -12.37
N GLN A 112 -4.44 8.91 -13.07
CA GLN A 112 -4.68 8.47 -14.45
C GLN A 112 -3.87 9.35 -15.43
N ASP A 113 -3.84 10.66 -15.22
CA ASP A 113 -3.11 11.61 -16.08
C ASP A 113 -1.57 11.42 -16.03
N ALA A 114 -1.02 10.93 -14.93
CA ALA A 114 0.42 10.73 -14.78
C ALA A 114 0.98 9.57 -15.64
N ASP A 115 0.17 8.56 -15.98
CA ASP A 115 0.55 7.51 -16.94
C ASP A 115 0.44 8.02 -18.40
N ASP A 116 -0.48 8.94 -18.69
CA ASP A 116 -0.68 9.53 -20.04
C ASP A 116 0.35 10.62 -20.37
N ALA A 117 0.80 11.41 -19.39
CA ALA A 117 1.80 12.48 -19.58
C ALA A 117 3.24 12.00 -19.86
N SER A 118 3.44 10.69 -19.98
CA SER A 118 4.74 10.05 -20.26
C SER A 118 4.94 9.67 -21.74
N GLN A 119 4.06 10.10 -22.66
CA GLN A 119 4.23 9.90 -24.11
C GLN A 119 5.02 11.01 -24.80
#